data_AF-A0A1G3AJ41-F1
#
_entry.id   AF-A0A1G3AJ41-F1
#
_cell.length_a   1.000
_cell.length_b   1.000
_cell.length_c   1.000
_cell.angle_alpha   90.00
_cell.angle_beta   90.00
_cell.angle_gamma   90.00
#
_symmetry.space_group_name_H-M   'P 1'
#
loop_
_entity.id
_entity.type
_entity.pdbx_description
1 polymer ?
#
loop_
_entity_poly.entity_id
_entity_poly.type
_entity_poly.pdbx_seq_one_letter_code
_entity_poly.pdbx_strand_id
1 'polypeptide(L)' 'MNDWLIEIKNIAGGKISGKIIVAALDLHVAKQKAMQECRKYLSGRRNLYLEAKGNGVYKIVSDLEDVGEIVIRRLD' A
#
# COMPACT_ATOMS: atom_id res chain seq x y z
N MET A 1 19.72 -5.56 -1.47
CA MET A 1 18.27 -5.40 -1.22
C MET A 1 18.13 -4.32 -0.17
N ASN A 2 17.14 -3.44 -0.29
CA ASN A 2 16.87 -2.40 0.71
C ASN A 2 15.61 -2.78 1.49
N ASP A 3 15.54 -2.39 2.75
CA ASP A 3 14.32 -2.55 3.52
C ASP A 3 13.40 -1.36 3.30
N TRP A 4 12.10 -1.65 3.23
CA TRP A 4 11.07 -0.64 3.01
C TRP A 4 9.99 -0.80 4.05
N LEU A 5 9.68 0.29 4.74
CA LEU A 5 8.53 0.39 5.62
C LEU A 5 7.29 0.71 4.78
N ILE A 6 6.28 -0.14 4.89
CA ILE A 6 4.96 0.09 4.34
C ILE A 6 4.00 0.27 5.52
N GLU A 7 3.43 1.46 5.64
CA GLU A 7 2.36 1.74 6.58
C GLU A 7 1.03 1.67 5.83
N ILE A 8 0.14 0.79 6.27
CA ILE A 8 -1.22 0.63 5.77
C ILE A 8 -2.15 1.43 6.68
N LYS A 9 -3.03 2.24 6.09
CA LYS A 9 -3.95 3.11 6.81
C LYS A 9 -5.36 3.01 6.24
N ASN A 10 -6.33 2.97 7.14
CA ASN A 10 -7.74 3.16 6.85
C ASN A 10 -8.34 2.21 5.78
N ILE A 11 -7.82 0.98 5.66
CA ILE A 11 -8.40 -0.02 4.76
C ILE A 11 -9.73 -0.54 5.31
N ALA A 12 -10.61 -1.00 4.41
CA ALA A 12 -11.89 -1.64 4.72
C ALA A 12 -12.83 -0.76 5.55
N GLY A 13 -12.98 0.50 5.13
CA GLY A 13 -13.82 1.48 5.82
C GLY A 13 -13.21 1.95 7.15
N GLY A 14 -11.88 2.10 7.20
CA GLY A 14 -11.19 2.63 8.37
C GLY A 14 -10.80 1.61 9.46
N LYS A 15 -11.17 0.33 9.30
CA LYS A 15 -10.99 -0.68 10.36
C LYS A 15 -9.59 -1.28 10.42
N ILE A 16 -8.82 -1.17 9.34
CA ILE A 16 -7.54 -1.87 9.20
C ILE A 16 -6.43 -0.86 8.99
N SER A 17 -5.46 -0.90 9.88
CA SER A 17 -4.18 -0.19 9.76
C SER A 17 -3.08 -1.11 10.26
N GLY A 18 -1.86 -0.95 9.75
CA GLY A 18 -0.74 -1.80 10.10
C GLY A 18 0.57 -1.29 9.55
N LYS A 19 1.66 -1.92 9.94
CA LYS A 19 2.99 -1.65 9.40
C LYS A 19 3.66 -2.96 9.07
N ILE A 20 4.36 -2.99 7.94
CA ILE A 20 5.18 -4.12 7.54
C ILE A 20 6.51 -3.61 7.01
N ILE A 21 7.54 -4.43 7.17
CA ILE A 21 8.84 -4.19 6.55
C ILE A 21 8.99 -5.23 5.45
N VAL A 22 9.38 -4.78 4.26
CA VAL A 22 9.63 -5.66 3.12
C VAL A 22 10.99 -5.38 2.51
N ALA A 23 11.73 -6.44 2.20
CA ALA A 23 12.95 -6.33 1.41
C ALA A 23 12.57 -6.13 -0.07
N ALA A 24 13.02 -5.06 -0.71
CA ALA A 24 12.80 -4.78 -2.12
C ALA A 24 14.00 -4.08 -2.76
N LEU A 25 14.24 -4.33 -4.05
CA LEU A 25 15.35 -3.70 -4.77
C LEU A 25 15.10 -2.20 -4.97
N ASP A 26 13.86 -1.85 -5.30
CA ASP A 26 13.44 -0.49 -5.62
C ASP A 26 11.99 -0.23 -5.17
N LEU A 27 11.52 1.00 -5.41
CA LEU A 27 10.17 1.44 -5.08
C LEU A 27 9.10 0.69 -5.89
N HIS A 28 9.39 0.25 -7.12
CA HIS A 28 8.42 -0.47 -7.94
C HIS A 28 8.10 -1.83 -7.32
N VAL A 29 9.13 -2.59 -6.93
CA VAL A 29 8.97 -3.87 -6.23
C VAL A 29 8.32 -3.66 -4.85
N ALA A 30 8.67 -2.59 -4.12
CA ALA A 30 8.03 -2.26 -2.85
C ALA A 30 6.51 -2.00 -3.01
N LYS A 31 6.10 -1.27 -4.07
CA LYS A 31 4.68 -1.04 -4.40
C LYS A 31 3.94 -2.33 -4.69
N GLN A 32 4.55 -3.24 -5.45
CA GLN A 32 3.94 -4.54 -5.75
C GLN A 32 3.70 -5.35 -4.47
N LYS A 33 4.68 -5.39 -3.56
CA LYS A 33 4.54 -6.06 -2.27
C LYS A 33 3.48 -5.39 -1.39
N ALA A 34 3.45 -4.06 -1.33
CA ALA A 34 2.41 -3.33 -0.61
C ALA A 34 1.00 -3.69 -1.13
N MET A 35 0.84 -3.77 -2.46
CA MET A 35 -0.43 -4.14 -3.08
C MET A 35 -0.84 -5.58 -2.81
N GLN A 36 0.10 -6.52 -2.79
CA GLN A 36 -0.18 -7.91 -2.40
C GLN A 36 -0.72 -8.00 -0.98
N GLU A 37 -0.16 -7.22 -0.05
CA GLU A 37 -0.64 -7.18 1.33
C GLU A 37 -2.01 -6.51 1.44
N CYS A 38 -2.25 -5.40 0.72
CA CYS A 38 -3.55 -4.75 0.69
C CYS A 38 -4.65 -5.67 0.13
N ARG A 39 -4.34 -6.51 -0.86
CA ARG A 39 -5.29 -7.47 -1.44
C ARG A 39 -5.82 -8.49 -0.44
N LYS A 40 -5.07 -8.84 0.60
CA LYS A 40 -5.54 -9.76 1.65
C LYS A 40 -6.75 -9.20 2.40
N TYR A 41 -6.79 -7.88 2.56
CA TYR A 41 -7.87 -7.16 3.26
C TYR A 41 -8.98 -6.69 2.32
N LEU A 42 -8.71 -6.66 1.01
CA LEU A 42 -9.59 -6.14 -0.03
C LEU A 42 -9.99 -7.24 -1.04
N SER A 43 -10.06 -8.50 -0.59
CA SER A 43 -10.26 -9.67 -1.46
C SER A 43 -11.55 -9.65 -2.29
N GLY A 44 -12.56 -8.89 -1.87
CA GLY A 44 -13.81 -8.69 -2.62
C GLY A 44 -13.79 -7.52 -3.61
N ARG A 45 -12.73 -6.72 -3.63
CA ARG A 45 -12.62 -5.50 -4.46
C ARG A 45 -11.87 -5.78 -5.76
N ARG A 46 -12.26 -5.09 -6.85
CA ARG A 46 -11.68 -5.26 -8.19
C ARG A 46 -10.91 -4.00 -8.59
N ASN A 47 -10.09 -4.11 -9.64
CA ASN A 47 -9.38 -2.97 -10.23
C ASN A 47 -8.61 -2.12 -9.21
N LEU A 48 -7.86 -2.79 -8.32
CA LEU A 48 -7.07 -2.14 -7.28
C LEU A 48 -5.78 -1.53 -7.86
N TYR A 49 -5.58 -0.24 -7.63
CA TYR A 49 -4.34 0.46 -8.00
C TYR A 49 -3.92 1.50 -6.96
N LEU A 50 -2.69 1.98 -7.09
CA LEU A 50 -2.13 3.02 -6.24
C LEU A 50 -2.12 4.35 -7.00
N GLU A 51 -2.73 5.37 -6.40
CA GLU A 51 -2.63 6.75 -6.87
C GLU A 51 -1.64 7.52 -5.98
N ALA A 52 -0.63 8.15 -6.58
CA ALA A 52 0.39 8.88 -5.83
C ALA A 52 -0.13 10.23 -5.33
N LYS A 53 0.00 10.49 -4.02
CA LYS A 53 -0.23 11.81 -3.42
C LYS A 53 1.06 12.64 -3.26
N GLY A 54 2.22 12.01 -3.41
CA GLY A 54 3.53 12.59 -3.14
C GLY A 54 4.12 12.16 -1.80
N ASN A 55 5.41 12.44 -1.57
CA ASN A 55 6.14 12.13 -0.32
C ASN A 55 6.02 10.67 0.15
N GLY A 56 5.96 9.72 -0.78
CA GLY A 56 5.81 8.30 -0.49
C GLY A 56 4.40 7.90 -0.05
N VAL A 57 3.42 8.80 -0.09
CA VAL A 57 2.01 8.52 0.21
C VAL A 57 1.26 8.12 -1.05
N TYR A 58 0.46 7.06 -0.95
CA TYR A 58 -0.37 6.55 -2.04
C TYR A 58 -1.78 6.26 -1.53
N LYS A 59 -2.80 6.69 -2.27
CA LYS A 59 -4.16 6.17 -2.07
C LYS A 59 -4.26 4.78 -2.68
N ILE A 60 -5.02 3.92 -2.03
CA ILE A 60 -5.51 2.68 -2.64
C ILE A 60 -6.87 3.02 -3.23
N VAL A 61 -7.01 2.81 -4.54
CA VAL A 61 -8.25 3.04 -5.27
C VAL A 61 -8.79 1.71 -5.79
N SER A 62 -10.10 1.50 -5.69
CA SER A 62 -10.82 0.35 -6.23
C SER A 62 -12.02 0.86 -7.01
N ASP A 63 -12.14 0.52 -8.29
CA ASP A 63 -13.31 0.88 -9.10
C ASP A 63 -13.69 2.39 -8.98
N LEU A 64 -12.67 3.26 -8.94
CA LEU A 64 -12.76 4.72 -8.75
C LEU A 64 -13.11 5.22 -7.34
N GLU A 65 -13.25 4.33 -6.36
CA GLU A 65 -13.44 4.68 -4.95
C GLU A 65 -12.12 4.68 -4.17
N ASP A 66 -11.96 5.66 -3.28
CA ASP A 66 -10.88 5.67 -2.29
C ASP A 66 -11.16 4.62 -1.20
N VAL A 67 -10.29 3.62 -1.08
CA VAL A 67 -10.50 2.46 -0.18
C VAL A 67 -9.48 2.33 0.95
N GLY A 68 -8.49 3.22 0.95
CA GLY A 68 -7.45 3.29 1.97
C GLY A 68 -6.26 4.11 1.51
N GLU A 69 -5.22 4.09 2.33
CA GLU A 69 -3.97 4.79 2.05
C GLU A 69 -2.80 3.91 2.48
N ILE A 70 -1.69 4.00 1.76
CA ILE A 70 -0.41 3.46 2.20
C ILE A 70 0.66 4.55 2.18
N VAL A 71 1.63 4.39 3.04
CA VAL A 71 2.88 5.16 3.03
C VAL A 71 4.01 4.17 2.78
N ILE A 72 4.83 4.42 1.76
CA ILE A 72 6.01 3.61 1.44
C ILE A 72 7.24 4.48 1.64
N ARG A 73 8.15 4.02 2.51
CA ARG A 73 9.42 4.69 2.78
C ARG A 73 10.55 3.68 2.74
N ARG A 74 11.68 4.06 2.17
CA ARG A 74 12.90 3.27 2.29
C ARG A 74 13.42 3.43 3.72
N LEU A 75 13.87 2.33 4.30
CA LEU A 75 14.66 2.32 5.52
C LEU A 75 16.12 2.33 5.07
N ASP A 76 16.85 3.38 5.45
CA ASP A 76 18.29 3.51 5.17
C ASP A 76 19.12 2.64 6.14
#